data_AF-F3KI76-F1
#
_entry.id   AF-F3KI76-F1
#
_cell.length_a   1.000
_cell.length_b   1.000
_cell.length_c   1.000
_cell.angle_alpha   90.00
_cell.angle_beta   90.00
_cell.angle_gamma   90.00
#
_symmetry.space_group_name_H-M   'P 1'
#
loop_
_entity.id
_entity.type
_entity.pdbx_description
1 polymer ?
#
loop_
_entity_poly.entity_id
_entity_poly.type
_entity_poly.pdbx_seq_one_letter_code
_entity_poly.pdbx_strand_id
1 'polypeptide(L)'
;MIQIKNLFLLSVIFAVSISIITDYAYAESSPNSISWQLTFITDKSSCNFSEETKIREIENMVKKYFQLYKMNGNLLESNCVLSGQYFSNSNSNDANLNIIVLDEVIGDQLMMRYGYEGLYAHYGADRTNNHAIIISSHSQYSSAFENTEFSWLLSHELSHFILSHKGHNVESIERMLHADKLQYNDCISDFSQRCADIKSTVTSNVSGQKFNVMSPLKQVVNQNSMSYLSDDLYSSYAVKKLLHQITGWWINGIIDDKFYLDALKQIVDVPITKNNMVKTTQLSISNGFSILDEIKKGENNEKILKNPAKMYDVLKFIPFDTHSIKSESKSPIIPSWYKNRAMLWQNEKLEDRIFLDGVDAIVRNGLIQEN
;
A
#
# COMPACT_ATOMS: atom_id res chain seq x y z
N MET A 1 7.61 -92.18 -9.16
CA MET A 1 8.95 -91.61 -8.88
C MET A 1 8.69 -90.23 -8.29
N ILE A 2 8.47 -90.13 -6.97
CA ILE A 2 9.49 -89.66 -5.99
C ILE A 2 10.04 -88.31 -6.46
N GLN A 3 9.70 -87.16 -5.87
CA GLN A 3 9.95 -86.86 -4.46
C GLN A 3 9.09 -85.67 -3.98
N ILE A 4 8.36 -85.88 -2.88
CA ILE A 4 7.86 -84.84 -1.98
C ILE A 4 9.01 -84.46 -1.05
N LYS A 5 9.29 -83.17 -0.87
CA LYS A 5 9.96 -82.65 0.33
C LYS A 5 9.64 -81.17 0.57
N ASN A 6 8.81 -80.99 1.60
CA ASN A 6 8.84 -79.99 2.67
C ASN A 6 9.11 -78.51 2.31
N LEU A 7 8.11 -77.63 2.50
CA LEU A 7 7.69 -77.03 3.78
C LEU A 7 8.43 -75.70 4.00
N PHE A 8 7.77 -74.58 3.74
CA PHE A 8 7.74 -73.44 4.66
C PHE A 8 6.57 -72.53 4.24
N LEU A 9 5.51 -72.55 5.03
CA LEU A 9 4.47 -71.52 5.03
C LEU A 9 5.12 -70.20 5.46
N LEU A 10 5.17 -69.22 4.56
CA LEU A 10 5.20 -67.82 4.97
C LEU A 10 3.89 -67.20 4.48
N SER A 11 2.94 -67.08 5.42
CA SER A 11 1.75 -66.25 5.24
C SER A 11 2.18 -64.79 5.19
N VAL A 12 2.35 -64.24 3.99
CA VAL A 12 2.46 -62.80 3.81
C VAL A 12 1.05 -62.24 3.89
N ILE A 13 0.67 -61.80 5.09
CA ILE A 13 -0.49 -60.94 5.31
C ILE A 13 -0.15 -59.60 4.64
N PHE A 14 -0.71 -59.35 3.46
CA PHE A 14 -0.64 -58.06 2.80
C PHE A 14 -1.61 -57.13 3.54
N ALA A 15 -1.13 -56.52 4.63
CA ALA A 15 -1.82 -55.41 5.26
C ALA A 15 -1.77 -54.23 4.28
N VAL A 16 -2.84 -54.09 3.48
CA VAL A 16 -3.09 -52.88 2.69
C VAL A 16 -3.35 -51.77 3.69
N SER A 17 -2.30 -51.04 4.06
CA SER A 17 -2.43 -49.74 4.69
C SER A 17 -3.05 -48.80 3.66
N ILE A 18 -4.38 -48.70 3.70
CA ILE A 18 -5.10 -47.59 3.08
C ILE A 18 -4.69 -46.36 3.89
N SER A 19 -3.62 -45.71 3.47
CA SER A 19 -3.35 -44.34 3.87
C SER A 19 -4.50 -43.52 3.33
N ILE A 20 -5.45 -43.19 4.21
CA ILE A 20 -6.45 -42.17 3.95
C ILE A 20 -5.64 -40.89 3.80
N ILE A 21 -5.33 -40.51 2.57
CA ILE A 21 -4.89 -39.16 2.25
C ILE A 21 -6.14 -38.33 2.53
N THR A 22 -6.23 -37.81 3.75
CA THR A 22 -7.09 -36.68 4.02
C THR A 22 -6.55 -35.56 3.15
N ASP A 23 -7.30 -35.19 2.12
CA ASP A 23 -7.14 -33.90 1.45
C ASP A 23 -7.39 -32.83 2.51
N TYR A 24 -6.34 -32.50 3.28
CA TYR A 24 -6.22 -31.19 3.84
C TYR A 24 -6.09 -30.28 2.63
N ALA A 25 -7.23 -29.78 2.15
CA ALA A 25 -7.28 -28.55 1.39
C ALA A 25 -6.70 -27.46 2.30
N TYR A 26 -5.38 -27.35 2.34
CA TYR A 26 -4.75 -26.08 2.61
C TYR A 26 -5.31 -25.16 1.55
N ALA A 27 -6.15 -24.21 1.96
CA ALA A 27 -6.40 -23.04 1.15
C ALA A 27 -5.02 -22.42 0.91
N GLU A 28 -4.46 -22.62 -0.28
CA GLU A 28 -3.32 -21.85 -0.74
C GLU A 28 -3.77 -20.40 -0.72
N SER A 29 -3.36 -19.66 0.32
CA SER A 29 -3.46 -18.22 0.34
C SER A 29 -2.73 -17.73 -0.90
N SER A 30 -3.46 -17.11 -1.84
CA SER A 30 -2.88 -16.43 -2.98
C SER A 30 -1.69 -15.58 -2.48
N PRO A 31 -0.46 -15.78 -2.97
CA PRO A 31 0.75 -15.12 -2.48
C PRO A 31 0.76 -13.57 -2.59
N ASN A 32 -0.36 -12.97 -3.02
CA ASN A 32 -0.60 -11.54 -3.17
C ASN A 32 -1.74 -11.00 -2.28
N SER A 33 -2.21 -11.73 -1.26
CA SER A 33 -3.29 -11.24 -0.40
C SER A 33 -2.76 -10.30 0.69
N ILE A 34 -3.25 -9.06 0.72
CA ILE A 34 -2.85 -8.02 1.66
C ILE A 34 -3.60 -8.21 2.97
N SER A 35 -2.90 -8.45 4.07
CA SER A 35 -3.49 -8.39 5.40
C SER A 35 -3.66 -6.93 5.85
N TRP A 36 -4.80 -6.58 6.41
CA TRP A 36 -5.04 -5.22 6.91
C TRP A 36 -5.91 -5.23 8.16
N GLN A 37 -5.72 -4.25 9.04
CA GLN A 37 -6.52 -4.06 10.24
C GLN A 37 -7.12 -2.65 10.26
N LEU A 38 -8.35 -2.53 10.76
CA LEU A 38 -8.97 -1.25 11.10
C LEU A 38 -8.95 -1.06 12.62
N THR A 39 -8.45 0.10 13.07
CA THR A 39 -8.56 0.52 14.47
C THR A 39 -9.29 1.85 14.55
N PHE A 40 -10.49 1.84 15.12
CA PHE A 40 -11.27 3.03 15.40
C PHE A 40 -10.96 3.54 16.81
N ILE A 41 -10.51 4.78 16.92
CA ILE A 41 -10.14 5.38 18.21
C ILE A 41 -11.18 6.42 18.57
N THR A 42 -11.74 6.32 19.77
CA THR A 42 -12.78 7.25 20.25
C THR A 42 -12.47 7.87 21.60
N ASP A 43 -12.88 9.13 21.76
CA ASP A 43 -12.85 9.87 23.02
C ASP A 43 -14.11 9.61 23.88
N LYS A 44 -15.07 8.85 23.34
CA LYS A 44 -16.28 8.47 24.07
C LYS A 44 -15.95 7.55 25.25
N SER A 45 -16.90 7.43 26.18
CA SER A 45 -16.75 6.60 27.38
C SER A 45 -16.76 5.09 27.10
N SER A 46 -17.26 4.65 25.94
CA SER A 46 -17.32 3.25 25.54
C SER A 46 -17.52 3.13 24.03
N CYS A 47 -17.05 2.01 23.47
CA CYS A 47 -17.38 1.55 22.14
C CYS A 47 -18.80 0.99 22.12
N ASN A 48 -19.75 1.83 21.73
CA ASN A 48 -21.16 1.50 21.63
C ASN A 48 -21.51 0.98 20.21
N PHE A 49 -22.76 0.54 20.08
CA PHE A 49 -23.29 -0.02 18.84
C PHE A 49 -23.14 0.90 17.61
N SER A 50 -23.13 2.22 17.80
CA SER A 50 -22.90 3.18 16.72
C SER A 50 -21.47 3.10 16.19
N GLU A 51 -20.46 3.03 17.05
CA GLU A 51 -19.06 2.84 16.61
C GLU A 51 -18.88 1.49 15.92
N GLU A 52 -19.44 0.42 16.46
CA GLU A 52 -19.38 -0.90 15.82
C GLU A 52 -20.01 -0.92 14.43
N THR A 53 -21.14 -0.22 14.26
CA THR A 53 -21.80 -0.10 12.96
C THR A 53 -20.94 0.70 11.98
N LYS A 54 -20.35 1.82 12.43
CA LYS A 54 -19.40 2.60 11.63
C LYS A 54 -18.20 1.77 11.19
N ILE A 55 -17.61 0.99 12.09
CA ILE A 55 -16.49 0.09 11.78
C ILE A 55 -16.87 -0.88 10.66
N ARG A 56 -18.03 -1.54 10.76
CA ARG A 56 -18.50 -2.48 9.73
C ARG A 56 -18.75 -1.80 8.38
N GLU A 57 -19.25 -0.57 8.37
CA GLU A 57 -19.41 0.22 7.15
C GLU A 57 -18.06 0.54 6.50
N ILE A 58 -17.09 1.01 7.30
CA ILE A 58 -15.74 1.32 6.83
C ILE A 58 -15.07 0.06 6.28
N GLU A 59 -15.18 -1.07 7.00
CA GLU A 59 -14.65 -2.35 6.53
C GLU A 59 -15.24 -2.77 5.18
N ASN A 60 -16.56 -2.61 5.02
CA ASN A 60 -17.21 -2.92 3.76
C ASN A 60 -16.67 -2.06 2.63
N MET A 61 -16.53 -0.75 2.90
CA MET A 61 -16.00 0.21 1.93
C MET A 61 -14.57 -0.12 1.51
N VAL A 62 -13.66 -0.44 2.44
CA VAL A 62 -12.28 -0.87 2.14
C VAL A 62 -12.30 -2.12 1.25
N LYS A 63 -13.09 -3.14 1.62
CA LYS A 63 -13.23 -4.39 0.84
C LYS A 63 -13.73 -4.11 -0.59
N LYS A 64 -14.77 -3.30 -0.74
CA LYS A 64 -15.32 -2.92 -2.05
C LYS A 64 -14.31 -2.12 -2.86
N TYR A 65 -13.56 -1.23 -2.22
CA TYR A 65 -12.55 -0.42 -2.89
C TYR A 65 -11.39 -1.28 -3.43
N PHE A 66 -10.88 -2.22 -2.62
CA PHE A 66 -9.89 -3.20 -3.10
C PHE A 66 -10.41 -4.07 -4.26
N GLN A 67 -11.70 -4.43 -4.26
CA GLN A 67 -12.31 -5.13 -5.40
C GLN A 67 -12.27 -4.31 -6.69
N LEU A 68 -12.44 -2.98 -6.63
CA LEU A 68 -12.31 -2.12 -7.80
C LEU A 68 -10.89 -2.17 -8.41
N TYR A 69 -9.88 -2.37 -7.56
CA TYR A 69 -8.48 -2.57 -7.97
C TYR A 69 -8.12 -4.05 -8.25
N LYS A 70 -9.10 -4.96 -8.18
CA LYS A 70 -8.88 -6.43 -8.32
C LYS A 70 -7.87 -6.98 -7.31
N MET A 71 -7.81 -6.39 -6.11
CA MET A 71 -6.91 -6.78 -5.03
C MET A 71 -7.66 -7.60 -3.98
N ASN A 72 -7.00 -8.64 -3.46
CA ASN A 72 -7.52 -9.44 -2.37
C ASN A 72 -6.97 -8.92 -1.04
N GLY A 73 -7.85 -8.40 -0.19
CA GLY A 73 -7.51 -7.93 1.16
C GLY A 73 -8.09 -8.85 2.24
N ASN A 74 -7.23 -9.42 3.08
CA ASN A 74 -7.61 -10.20 4.26
C ASN A 74 -7.73 -9.26 5.46
N LEU A 75 -8.97 -9.03 5.91
CA LEU A 75 -9.22 -8.25 7.12
C LEU A 75 -8.81 -9.08 8.36
N LEU A 76 -7.91 -8.53 9.17
CA LEU A 76 -7.66 -8.96 10.54
C LEU A 76 -8.70 -8.34 11.48
N GLU A 77 -8.86 -8.87 12.69
CA GLU A 77 -9.86 -8.39 13.65
C GLU A 77 -9.78 -6.86 13.84
N SER A 78 -10.87 -6.16 13.52
CA SER A 78 -10.98 -4.71 13.71
C SER A 78 -11.22 -4.38 15.17
N ASN A 79 -10.63 -3.27 15.63
CA ASN A 79 -10.72 -2.86 17.02
C ASN A 79 -11.42 -1.50 17.16
N CYS A 80 -12.22 -1.37 18.20
CA CYS A 80 -12.63 -0.07 18.73
C CYS A 80 -11.89 0.14 20.05
N VAL A 81 -11.19 1.27 20.18
CA VAL A 81 -10.30 1.53 21.32
C VAL A 81 -10.56 2.92 21.88
N LEU A 82 -10.62 3.03 23.21
CA LEU A 82 -10.71 4.32 23.88
C LEU A 82 -9.36 5.04 23.83
N SER A 83 -9.35 6.35 23.61
CA SER A 83 -8.13 7.16 23.48
C SER A 83 -7.12 6.92 24.60
N GLY A 84 -7.58 6.90 25.86
CA GLY A 84 -6.73 6.65 27.04
C GLY A 84 -6.20 5.21 27.17
N GLN A 85 -6.79 4.26 26.45
CA GLN A 85 -6.39 2.83 26.48
C GLN A 85 -5.51 2.43 25.30
N TYR A 86 -5.49 3.23 24.22
CA TYR A 86 -4.75 2.92 23.00
C TYR A 86 -3.27 2.59 23.26
N PHE A 87 -2.59 3.45 24.03
CA PHE A 87 -1.18 3.28 24.36
C PHE A 87 -0.90 2.25 25.44
N SER A 88 -1.94 1.77 26.15
CA SER A 88 -1.81 0.75 27.19
C SER A 88 -1.97 -0.67 26.63
N ASN A 89 -2.73 -0.80 25.54
CA ASN A 89 -3.10 -2.07 24.92
C ASN A 89 -2.38 -2.29 23.58
N SER A 90 -1.23 -1.65 23.34
CA SER A 90 -0.55 -1.72 22.03
C SER A 90 0.04 -3.12 21.77
N ASN A 91 -0.82 -4.03 21.33
CA ASN A 91 -0.38 -5.22 20.64
C ASN A 91 0.05 -4.76 19.25
N SER A 92 1.35 -4.82 18.96
CA SER A 92 1.79 -4.70 17.57
C SER A 92 1.12 -5.81 16.78
N ASN A 93 0.40 -5.46 15.73
CA ASN A 93 -0.10 -6.44 14.79
C ASN A 93 0.90 -6.56 13.63
N ASP A 94 0.91 -7.73 12.99
CA ASP A 94 1.71 -7.98 11.78
C ASP A 94 0.92 -7.62 10.51
N ALA A 95 -0.05 -6.70 10.58
CA ALA A 95 -0.84 -6.31 9.41
C ALA A 95 0.05 -5.58 8.40
N ASN A 96 -0.09 -5.92 7.12
CA ASN A 96 0.61 -5.20 6.05
C ASN A 96 0.17 -3.73 6.00
N LEU A 97 -1.14 -3.49 6.19
CA LEU A 97 -1.76 -2.16 6.25
C LEU A 97 -2.54 -1.96 7.55
N ASN A 98 -2.20 -0.91 8.28
CA ASN A 98 -2.93 -0.42 9.43
C ASN A 98 -3.77 0.80 9.06
N ILE A 99 -5.09 0.74 9.23
CA ILE A 99 -6.01 1.84 9.00
C ILE A 99 -6.51 2.34 10.35
N ILE A 100 -6.05 3.51 10.77
CA ILE A 100 -6.44 4.18 12.00
C ILE A 100 -7.48 5.24 11.67
N VAL A 101 -8.69 5.09 12.24
CA VAL A 101 -9.77 6.06 12.09
C VAL A 101 -9.95 6.76 13.43
N LEU A 102 -9.71 8.07 13.44
CA LEU A 102 -9.90 8.91 14.60
C LEU A 102 -11.34 9.41 14.64
N ASP A 103 -11.99 9.35 15.80
CA ASP A 103 -13.25 10.03 15.96
C ASP A 103 -13.11 11.56 15.77
N GLU A 104 -14.22 12.26 15.63
CA GLU A 104 -14.26 13.71 15.41
C GLU A 104 -13.41 14.50 16.40
N VAL A 105 -13.53 14.20 17.70
CA VAL A 105 -12.83 14.95 18.76
C VAL A 105 -11.32 14.74 18.66
N ILE A 106 -10.88 13.50 18.47
CA ILE A 106 -9.44 13.17 18.40
C ILE A 106 -8.85 13.68 17.08
N GLY A 107 -9.55 13.46 15.96
CA GLY A 107 -9.15 13.91 14.64
C GLY A 107 -8.98 15.43 14.58
N ASP A 108 -9.87 16.19 15.21
CA ASP A 108 -9.75 17.64 15.31
C ASP A 108 -8.54 18.07 16.11
N GLN A 109 -8.29 17.42 17.24
CA GLN A 109 -7.18 17.74 18.13
C GLN A 109 -5.81 17.45 17.50
N LEU A 110 -5.71 16.38 16.72
CA LEU A 110 -4.44 15.89 16.17
C LEU A 110 -4.15 16.35 14.75
N MET A 111 -5.17 16.55 13.91
CA MET A 111 -5.00 16.77 12.47
C MET A 111 -5.74 18.00 11.96
N MET A 112 -7.07 18.07 12.10
CA MET A 112 -7.88 19.08 11.38
C MET A 112 -7.53 20.50 11.78
N ARG A 113 -7.30 20.76 13.08
CA ARG A 113 -6.89 22.10 13.58
C ARG A 113 -5.53 22.58 13.04
N TYR A 114 -4.72 21.66 12.54
CA TYR A 114 -3.43 21.93 11.90
C TYR A 114 -3.52 21.99 10.37
N GLY A 115 -4.72 21.79 9.81
CA GLY A 115 -5.00 21.92 8.39
C GLY A 115 -4.88 20.61 7.60
N TYR A 116 -4.95 19.45 8.26
CA TYR A 116 -4.80 18.15 7.62
C TYR A 116 -5.97 17.21 7.96
N GLU A 117 -6.42 16.41 7.00
CA GLU A 117 -7.52 15.45 7.17
C GLU A 117 -7.11 13.99 7.01
N GLY A 118 -6.01 13.74 6.31
CA GLY A 118 -5.47 12.41 6.04
C GLY A 118 -3.96 12.36 6.10
N LEU A 119 -3.46 11.19 6.45
CA LEU A 119 -2.04 10.85 6.47
C LEU A 119 -1.88 9.44 5.95
N TYR A 120 -1.06 9.30 4.92
CA TYR A 120 -0.48 8.04 4.52
C TYR A 120 0.99 7.99 4.96
N ALA A 121 1.44 6.87 5.52
CA ALA A 121 2.83 6.64 5.85
C ALA A 121 3.26 5.21 5.53
N HIS A 122 4.52 5.06 5.13
CA HIS A 122 5.16 3.78 4.92
C HIS A 122 6.54 3.77 5.56
N TYR A 123 6.88 2.64 6.22
CA TYR A 123 8.16 2.48 6.91
C TYR A 123 8.96 1.29 6.38
N GLY A 124 10.26 1.49 6.25
CA GLY A 124 11.21 0.48 5.78
C GLY A 124 11.30 0.43 4.26
N ALA A 125 12.04 -0.58 3.81
CA ALA A 125 12.34 -0.82 2.40
C ALA A 125 11.27 -1.71 1.73
N ASP A 126 10.77 -2.71 2.46
CA ASP A 126 9.78 -3.68 1.97
C ASP A 126 8.39 -3.03 1.80
N ARG A 127 8.02 -2.74 0.55
CA ARG A 127 6.72 -2.15 0.16
C ARG A 127 5.51 -3.09 0.32
N THR A 128 5.70 -4.26 0.91
CA THR A 128 4.60 -5.18 1.22
C THR A 128 4.11 -5.06 2.66
N ASN A 129 4.80 -4.32 3.52
CA ASN A 129 4.55 -4.23 4.96
C ASN A 129 4.66 -2.81 5.52
N ASN A 130 4.27 -2.63 6.78
CA ASN A 130 4.46 -1.39 7.55
C ASN A 130 3.80 -0.16 6.91
N HIS A 131 2.61 -0.33 6.35
CA HIS A 131 1.80 0.76 5.85
C HIS A 131 0.84 1.25 6.94
N ALA A 132 0.66 2.56 7.04
CA ALA A 132 -0.28 3.18 7.94
C ALA A 132 -1.10 4.25 7.19
N ILE A 133 -2.41 4.23 7.41
CA ILE A 133 -3.34 5.29 7.03
C ILE A 133 -3.93 5.84 8.32
N ILE A 134 -3.94 7.15 8.50
CA ILE A 134 -4.62 7.82 9.60
C ILE A 134 -5.58 8.85 9.01
N ILE A 135 -6.87 8.71 9.31
CA ILE A 135 -7.92 9.63 8.84
C ILE A 135 -8.83 10.07 9.97
N SER A 136 -9.33 11.30 9.88
CA SER A 136 -10.41 11.78 10.74
C SER A 136 -11.77 11.31 10.22
N SER A 137 -12.66 10.91 11.12
CA SER A 137 -14.06 10.59 10.80
C SER A 137 -14.96 11.83 10.65
N HIS A 138 -14.43 13.03 10.88
CA HIS A 138 -15.17 14.28 10.79
C HIS A 138 -15.56 14.61 9.34
N SER A 139 -16.82 15.02 9.10
CA SER A 139 -17.25 15.62 7.84
C SER A 139 -17.22 17.15 7.95
N GLN A 140 -16.49 17.82 7.08
CA GLN A 140 -16.35 19.28 7.11
C GLN A 140 -17.65 20.01 6.71
N TYR A 141 -18.61 19.29 6.11
CA TYR A 141 -19.88 19.82 5.64
C TYR A 141 -21.07 19.04 6.24
N SER A 142 -22.29 19.50 5.97
CA SER A 142 -23.51 18.98 6.61
C SER A 142 -23.69 17.47 6.45
N SER A 143 -24.52 16.86 7.31
CA SER A 143 -24.81 15.42 7.32
C SER A 143 -25.31 14.83 5.99
N ALA A 144 -25.74 15.68 5.04
CA ALA A 144 -26.07 15.26 3.68
C ALA A 144 -24.85 14.77 2.88
N PHE A 145 -23.64 15.18 3.25
CA PHE A 145 -22.38 14.86 2.56
C PHE A 145 -21.50 13.86 3.31
N GLU A 146 -21.90 13.40 4.51
CA GLU A 146 -21.17 12.40 5.29
C GLU A 146 -20.83 11.14 4.48
N ASN A 147 -21.76 10.69 3.63
CA ASN A 147 -21.59 9.49 2.79
C ASN A 147 -20.77 9.72 1.51
N THR A 148 -20.23 10.92 1.35
CA THR A 148 -19.42 11.33 0.20
C THR A 148 -18.04 11.77 0.65
N GLU A 149 -17.91 12.56 1.72
CA GLU A 149 -16.63 13.12 2.13
C GLU A 149 -15.73 12.09 2.79
N PHE A 150 -16.22 11.40 3.81
CA PHE A 150 -15.42 10.39 4.49
C PHE A 150 -15.06 9.24 3.55
N SER A 151 -16.00 8.80 2.72
CA SER A 151 -15.74 7.75 1.73
C SER A 151 -14.74 8.17 0.67
N TRP A 152 -14.78 9.44 0.26
CA TRP A 152 -13.80 10.02 -0.65
C TRP A 152 -12.41 10.05 -0.02
N LEU A 153 -12.28 10.63 1.18
CA LEU A 153 -11.03 10.71 1.93
C LEU A 153 -10.42 9.31 2.14
N LEU A 154 -11.21 8.35 2.63
CA LEU A 154 -10.74 6.98 2.81
C LEU A 154 -10.24 6.37 1.49
N SER A 155 -11.01 6.52 0.40
CA SER A 155 -10.61 5.98 -0.90
C SER A 155 -9.36 6.65 -1.48
N HIS A 156 -9.17 7.93 -1.18
CA HIS A 156 -8.00 8.72 -1.56
C HIS A 156 -6.74 8.21 -0.83
N GLU A 157 -6.80 8.06 0.50
CA GLU A 157 -5.70 7.50 1.30
C GLU A 157 -5.40 6.03 0.96
N LEU A 158 -6.44 5.23 0.69
CA LEU A 158 -6.26 3.87 0.17
C LEU A 158 -5.53 3.87 -1.17
N SER A 159 -5.70 4.91 -1.99
CA SER A 159 -4.98 5.04 -3.27
C SER A 159 -3.51 5.36 -3.07
N HIS A 160 -3.15 6.16 -2.06
CA HIS A 160 -1.76 6.35 -1.64
C HIS A 160 -1.12 5.01 -1.25
N PHE A 161 -1.81 4.22 -0.42
CA PHE A 161 -1.37 2.87 -0.06
C PHE A 161 -1.21 1.96 -1.29
N ILE A 162 -2.24 1.86 -2.14
CA ILE A 162 -2.21 0.96 -3.30
C ILE A 162 -1.04 1.29 -4.22
N LEU A 163 -0.82 2.58 -4.53
CA LEU A 163 0.29 3.00 -5.37
C LEU A 163 1.65 2.69 -4.72
N SER A 164 1.80 2.96 -3.43
CA SER A 164 3.03 2.66 -2.71
C SER A 164 3.29 1.16 -2.58
N HIS A 165 2.26 0.34 -2.38
CA HIS A 165 2.33 -1.12 -2.38
C HIS A 165 2.73 -1.67 -3.77
N LYS A 166 2.28 -0.98 -4.84
CA LYS A 166 2.74 -1.18 -6.22
C LYS A 166 4.10 -0.51 -6.51
N GLY A 167 4.76 0.06 -5.48
CA GLY A 167 6.10 0.65 -5.45
C GLY A 167 6.29 1.93 -6.23
N HIS A 168 5.23 2.69 -6.45
CA HIS A 168 5.39 4.08 -6.83
C HIS A 168 6.06 4.85 -5.68
N ASN A 169 6.98 5.74 -6.03
CA ASN A 169 7.59 6.66 -5.08
C ASN A 169 6.65 7.83 -4.73
N VAL A 170 6.98 8.63 -3.72
CA VAL A 170 6.18 9.80 -3.31
C VAL A 170 5.89 10.76 -4.45
N GLU A 171 6.88 11.13 -5.26
CA GLU A 171 6.68 12.08 -6.35
C GLU A 171 5.71 11.57 -7.42
N SER A 172 5.79 10.28 -7.74
CA SER A 172 4.90 9.60 -8.68
C SER A 172 3.49 9.51 -8.10
N ILE A 173 3.37 9.11 -6.83
CA ILE A 173 2.08 9.04 -6.13
C ILE A 173 1.38 10.40 -6.16
N GLU A 174 2.09 11.44 -5.75
CA GLU A 174 1.61 12.82 -5.75
C GLU A 174 1.24 13.30 -7.15
N ARG A 175 2.03 12.98 -8.18
CA ARG A 175 1.70 13.32 -9.56
C ARG A 175 0.44 12.59 -10.03
N MET A 176 0.26 11.33 -9.67
CA MET A 176 -0.88 10.53 -10.12
C MET A 176 -2.19 10.90 -9.41
N LEU A 177 -2.11 11.25 -8.12
CA LEU A 177 -3.29 11.56 -7.31
C LEU A 177 -3.61 13.06 -7.28
N HIS A 178 -2.60 13.94 -7.26
CA HIS A 178 -2.79 15.37 -6.98
C HIS A 178 -2.54 16.27 -8.21
N ALA A 179 -2.04 15.77 -9.35
CA ALA A 179 -1.86 16.62 -10.55
C ALA A 179 -3.18 17.25 -11.05
N ASP A 180 -4.30 16.58 -10.80
CA ASP A 180 -5.65 17.06 -11.11
C ASP A 180 -6.45 17.39 -9.83
N LYS A 181 -5.79 17.72 -8.70
CA LYS A 181 -6.43 17.96 -7.38
C LYS A 181 -7.61 18.95 -7.43
N LEU A 182 -7.53 19.96 -8.31
CA LEU A 182 -8.64 20.90 -8.55
C LEU A 182 -9.88 20.20 -9.14
N GLN A 183 -9.70 19.29 -10.09
CA GLN A 183 -10.80 18.52 -10.68
C GLN A 183 -11.37 17.50 -9.69
N TYR A 184 -10.52 16.84 -8.90
CA TYR A 184 -10.98 15.94 -7.82
C TYR A 184 -11.86 16.68 -6.81
N ASN A 185 -11.41 17.86 -6.34
CA ASN A 185 -12.14 18.68 -5.37
C ASN A 185 -13.49 19.19 -5.89
N ASP A 186 -13.58 19.49 -7.19
CA ASP A 186 -14.84 19.87 -7.85
C ASP A 186 -15.80 18.67 -7.94
N CYS A 187 -15.26 17.46 -8.10
CA CYS A 187 -16.05 16.25 -8.35
C CYS A 187 -16.59 15.54 -7.10
N ILE A 188 -16.16 15.93 -5.89
CA ILE A 188 -16.67 15.36 -4.63
C ILE A 188 -18.20 15.50 -4.58
N SER A 189 -18.71 16.73 -4.77
CA SER A 189 -20.13 17.06 -4.69
C SER A 189 -20.81 17.24 -6.06
N ASP A 190 -20.08 17.13 -7.17
CA ASP A 190 -20.66 17.19 -8.51
C ASP A 190 -21.30 15.85 -8.91
N PHE A 191 -22.51 15.94 -9.47
CA PHE A 191 -23.31 14.83 -9.99
C PHE A 191 -23.35 14.82 -11.52
N SER A 192 -22.64 15.72 -12.18
CA SER A 192 -22.55 15.82 -13.62
C SER A 192 -21.73 14.68 -14.23
N GLN A 193 -21.99 14.40 -15.52
CA GLN A 193 -21.29 13.37 -16.26
C GLN A 193 -19.80 13.69 -16.49
N ARG A 194 -19.38 14.94 -16.25
CA ARG A 194 -17.98 15.38 -16.33
C ARG A 194 -17.07 14.64 -15.34
N CYS A 195 -17.61 14.23 -14.20
CA CYS A 195 -16.84 13.57 -13.14
C CYS A 195 -16.81 12.04 -13.25
N ALA A 196 -17.36 11.46 -14.32
CA ALA A 196 -17.50 10.01 -14.46
C ALA A 196 -16.17 9.24 -14.46
N ASP A 197 -15.08 9.86 -14.94
CA ASP A 197 -13.75 9.24 -14.92
C ASP A 197 -13.03 9.38 -13.57
N ILE A 198 -13.49 10.28 -12.70
CA ILE A 198 -12.85 10.67 -11.44
C ILE A 198 -13.58 10.07 -10.23
N LYS A 199 -14.88 9.78 -10.38
CA LYS A 199 -15.77 9.32 -9.32
C LYS A 199 -16.37 7.96 -9.63
N SER A 200 -16.28 7.07 -8.65
CA SER A 200 -16.91 5.75 -8.65
C SER A 200 -17.89 5.62 -7.49
N THR A 201 -18.75 4.61 -7.53
CA THR A 201 -19.73 4.35 -6.46
C THR A 201 -19.59 2.93 -5.97
N VAL A 202 -19.50 2.77 -4.65
CA VAL A 202 -19.58 1.48 -3.97
C VAL A 202 -20.89 1.39 -3.20
N THR A 203 -21.49 0.20 -3.15
CA THR A 203 -22.72 -0.04 -2.38
C THR A 203 -22.37 -0.90 -1.17
N SER A 204 -22.73 -0.43 0.01
CA SER A 204 -22.50 -1.14 1.26
C SER A 204 -23.43 -2.34 1.37
N ASN A 205 -22.87 -3.50 1.74
CA ASN A 205 -23.67 -4.67 2.08
C ASN A 205 -24.21 -4.62 3.52
N VAL A 206 -23.83 -3.61 4.31
CA VAL A 206 -24.22 -3.46 5.72
C VAL A 206 -25.49 -2.61 5.81
N SER A 207 -25.49 -1.40 5.27
CA SER A 207 -26.65 -0.48 5.25
C SER A 207 -27.43 -0.47 3.93
N GLY A 208 -26.87 -0.99 2.83
CA GLY A 208 -27.42 -0.80 1.48
C GLY A 208 -27.15 0.59 0.89
N GLN A 209 -26.45 1.46 1.62
CA GLN A 209 -26.15 2.81 1.20
C GLN A 209 -25.11 2.85 0.08
N LYS A 210 -25.20 3.87 -0.78
CA LYS A 210 -24.22 4.14 -1.83
C LYS A 210 -23.23 5.21 -1.36
N PHE A 211 -21.95 4.91 -1.49
CA PHE A 211 -20.85 5.80 -1.15
C PHE A 211 -20.10 6.21 -2.40
N ASN A 212 -19.76 7.49 -2.48
CA ASN A 212 -18.93 8.02 -3.55
C ASN A 212 -17.46 7.86 -3.16
N VAL A 213 -16.69 7.23 -4.04
CA VAL A 213 -15.26 6.99 -3.84
C VAL A 213 -14.49 7.52 -5.05
N MET A 214 -13.20 7.76 -4.86
CA MET A 214 -12.29 8.05 -5.95
C MET A 214 -12.32 6.93 -6.98
N SER A 215 -12.36 7.26 -8.26
CA SER A 215 -12.27 6.23 -9.30
C SER A 215 -10.87 5.59 -9.29
N PRO A 216 -10.79 4.26 -9.43
CA PRO A 216 -9.50 3.59 -9.54
C PRO A 216 -8.68 4.14 -10.70
N LEU A 217 -7.38 4.31 -10.48
CA LEU A 217 -6.46 4.72 -11.53
C LEU A 217 -6.38 3.61 -12.58
N LYS A 218 -6.94 3.85 -13.78
CA LYS A 218 -7.07 2.84 -14.85
C LYS A 218 -5.74 2.15 -15.19
N GLN A 219 -4.63 2.89 -15.13
CA GLN A 219 -3.27 2.41 -15.35
C GLN A 219 -2.79 1.38 -14.30
N VAL A 220 -3.38 1.37 -13.10
CA VAL A 220 -3.04 0.47 -11.99
C VAL A 220 -3.96 -0.77 -11.95
N VAL A 221 -5.24 -0.62 -12.29
CA VAL A 221 -6.27 -1.68 -12.19
C VAL A 221 -5.96 -2.94 -13.01
N ASN A 222 -5.30 -2.79 -14.16
CA ASN A 222 -5.02 -3.90 -15.08
C ASN A 222 -3.59 -4.46 -14.97
N GLN A 223 -2.82 -4.01 -13.98
CA GLN A 223 -1.49 -4.53 -13.71
C GLN A 223 -1.60 -5.88 -12.99
N ASN A 224 -1.69 -6.96 -13.78
CA ASN A 224 -1.79 -8.36 -13.32
C ASN A 224 -0.48 -8.88 -12.70
N SER A 225 0.66 -8.39 -13.19
CA SER A 225 1.91 -8.40 -12.43
C SER A 225 2.11 -6.97 -11.94
N MET A 226 2.60 -6.82 -10.72
CA MET A 226 3.14 -5.53 -10.31
C MET A 226 4.29 -5.24 -11.27
N SER A 227 4.05 -4.37 -12.25
CA SER A 227 5.08 -3.83 -13.13
C SER A 227 5.41 -2.49 -12.54
N TYR A 228 6.43 -2.45 -11.71
CA TYR A 228 6.94 -1.25 -11.05
C TYR A 228 7.61 -0.29 -12.04
N LEU A 229 7.71 -0.72 -13.30
CA LEU A 229 8.37 -0.07 -14.41
C LEU A 229 7.30 0.48 -15.37
N SER A 230 7.49 1.72 -15.84
CA SER A 230 6.60 2.32 -16.84
C SER A 230 6.55 1.49 -18.14
N ASP A 231 5.47 1.60 -18.91
CA ASP A 231 5.37 0.93 -20.22
C ASP A 231 6.55 1.30 -21.15
N ASP A 232 7.13 2.48 -20.97
CA ASP A 232 8.31 2.94 -21.69
C ASP A 232 9.55 2.08 -21.40
N LEU A 233 9.71 1.51 -20.20
CA LEU A 233 10.82 0.60 -19.90
C LEU A 233 10.77 -0.69 -20.73
N TYR A 234 9.57 -1.14 -21.10
CA TYR A 234 9.39 -2.32 -21.94
C TYR A 234 9.42 -1.98 -23.44
N SER A 235 8.85 -0.83 -23.81
CA SER A 235 8.57 -0.47 -25.21
C SER A 235 9.55 0.54 -25.83
N SER A 236 10.18 1.41 -25.03
CA SER A 236 11.07 2.45 -25.53
C SER A 236 12.50 1.94 -25.72
N TYR A 237 12.93 1.91 -26.99
CA TYR A 237 14.31 1.58 -27.33
C TYR A 237 15.33 2.53 -26.67
N ALA A 238 15.00 3.82 -26.55
CA ALA A 238 15.89 4.81 -25.94
C ALA A 238 16.12 4.53 -24.45
N VAL A 239 15.04 4.22 -23.72
CA VAL A 239 15.10 3.90 -22.29
C VAL A 239 15.87 2.60 -22.06
N LYS A 240 15.58 1.55 -22.84
CA LYS A 240 16.31 0.27 -22.74
C LYS A 240 17.79 0.41 -23.06
N LYS A 241 18.14 1.22 -24.07
CA LYS A 241 19.54 1.50 -24.40
C LYS A 241 20.26 2.24 -23.28
N LEU A 242 19.62 3.24 -22.68
CA LEU A 242 20.17 3.98 -21.54
C LEU A 242 20.38 3.05 -20.33
N LEU A 243 19.37 2.26 -20.00
CA LEU A 243 19.44 1.27 -18.92
C LEU A 243 20.59 0.27 -19.18
N HIS A 244 20.71 -0.24 -20.41
CA HIS A 244 21.79 -1.15 -20.79
C HIS A 244 23.17 -0.49 -20.64
N GLN A 245 23.32 0.79 -20.98
CA GLN A 245 24.58 1.51 -20.80
C GLN A 245 24.95 1.66 -19.32
N ILE A 246 24.01 2.09 -18.49
CA ILE A 246 24.22 2.30 -17.06
C ILE A 246 24.51 0.99 -16.34
N THR A 247 23.79 -0.09 -16.65
CA THR A 247 24.07 -1.44 -16.13
C THR A 247 25.46 -1.93 -16.57
N GLY A 248 25.87 -1.65 -17.81
CA GLY A 248 27.22 -1.94 -18.29
C GLY A 248 28.30 -1.19 -17.51
N TRP A 249 28.10 0.10 -17.22
CA TRP A 249 29.02 0.87 -16.38
C TRP A 249 29.15 0.28 -14.98
N TRP A 250 28.04 -0.13 -14.39
CA TRP A 250 28.01 -0.73 -13.06
C TRP A 250 28.73 -2.07 -12.99
N ILE A 251 28.47 -2.99 -13.93
CA ILE A 251 29.11 -4.31 -13.96
C ILE A 251 30.62 -4.20 -14.16
N ASN A 252 31.05 -3.21 -14.96
CA ASN A 252 32.47 -2.95 -15.21
C ASN A 252 33.16 -2.13 -14.11
N GLY A 253 32.45 -1.77 -13.03
CA GLY A 253 33.00 -1.01 -11.91
C GLY A 253 33.30 0.46 -12.21
N ILE A 254 32.70 1.02 -13.27
CA ILE A 254 32.81 2.45 -13.61
C ILE A 254 31.99 3.30 -12.63
N ILE A 255 30.83 2.79 -12.21
CA ILE A 255 29.96 3.38 -11.19
C ILE A 255 29.75 2.38 -10.05
N ASP A 256 29.57 2.90 -8.84
CA ASP A 256 29.31 2.07 -7.66
C ASP A 256 27.82 1.68 -7.54
N ASP A 257 27.52 0.80 -6.58
CA ASP A 257 26.17 0.30 -6.33
C ASP A 257 25.18 1.45 -6.01
N LYS A 258 25.65 2.48 -5.30
CA LYS A 258 24.84 3.64 -4.95
C LYS A 258 24.43 4.42 -6.20
N PHE A 259 25.41 4.79 -7.04
CA PHE A 259 25.14 5.55 -8.25
C PHE A 259 24.26 4.75 -9.22
N TYR A 260 24.48 3.44 -9.32
CA TYR A 260 23.64 2.57 -10.15
C TYR A 260 22.18 2.59 -9.70
N LEU A 261 21.91 2.49 -8.39
CA LEU A 261 20.55 2.52 -7.86
C LEU A 261 19.91 3.91 -7.99
N ASP A 262 20.66 4.99 -7.77
CA ASP A 262 20.18 6.36 -7.96
C ASP A 262 19.81 6.62 -9.44
N ALA A 263 20.55 6.02 -10.38
CA ALA A 263 20.25 6.10 -11.81
C ALA A 263 19.06 5.23 -12.21
N LEU A 264 18.97 4.00 -11.68
CA LEU A 264 17.80 3.14 -11.87
C LEU A 264 16.53 3.82 -11.39
N LYS A 265 16.56 4.42 -10.18
CA LYS A 265 15.45 5.18 -9.62
C LYS A 265 14.88 6.17 -10.63
N GLN A 266 15.74 7.03 -11.18
CA GLN A 266 15.34 8.03 -12.16
C GLN A 266 14.73 7.45 -13.44
N ILE A 267 15.15 6.25 -13.85
CA ILE A 267 14.63 5.57 -15.05
C ILE A 267 13.29 4.88 -14.78
N VAL A 268 13.19 4.19 -13.64
CA VAL A 268 11.97 3.52 -13.17
C VAL A 268 10.85 4.52 -12.91
N ASP A 269 11.18 5.69 -12.39
CA ASP A 269 10.25 6.72 -11.95
C ASP A 269 9.77 7.69 -13.05
N VAL A 270 9.93 7.37 -14.34
CA VAL A 270 9.47 8.22 -15.45
C VAL A 270 8.02 7.89 -15.85
N PRO A 271 7.03 8.67 -15.35
CA PRO A 271 5.88 9.03 -16.15
C PRO A 271 5.89 10.56 -16.35
N ILE A 272 6.47 11.01 -17.47
CA ILE A 272 6.45 12.43 -17.87
C ILE A 272 5.38 12.62 -18.94
N THR A 273 4.15 12.93 -18.52
CA THR A 273 3.15 13.52 -19.42
C THR A 273 2.84 14.98 -19.08
N LYS A 274 3.16 15.45 -17.86
CA LYS A 274 3.03 16.86 -17.45
C LYS A 274 4.16 17.26 -16.50
N ASN A 275 5.02 18.17 -16.94
CA ASN A 275 6.18 18.69 -16.21
C ASN A 275 5.78 19.74 -15.15
N ASN A 276 4.70 19.49 -14.42
CA ASN A 276 4.24 20.40 -13.37
C ASN A 276 5.05 20.13 -12.10
N MET A 277 5.57 21.18 -11.47
CA MET A 277 6.20 21.06 -10.15
C MET A 277 5.17 20.52 -9.16
N VAL A 278 5.45 19.35 -8.59
CA VAL A 278 4.62 18.70 -7.58
C VAL A 278 5.04 19.26 -6.22
N LYS A 279 4.08 19.72 -5.41
CA LYS A 279 4.32 20.16 -4.04
C LYS A 279 3.82 19.06 -3.10
N THR A 280 4.75 18.29 -2.54
CA THR A 280 4.44 17.29 -1.53
C THR A 280 4.47 17.93 -0.14
N THR A 281 3.46 17.62 0.69
CA THR A 281 3.50 17.92 2.13
C THR A 281 3.76 16.63 2.89
N GLN A 282 4.85 16.57 3.68
CA GLN A 282 5.30 15.35 4.35
C GLN A 282 5.69 15.64 5.81
N LEU A 283 5.59 14.61 6.67
CA LEU A 283 6.31 14.53 7.93
C LEU A 283 7.63 13.78 7.71
N SER A 284 8.72 14.32 8.24
CA SER A 284 10.01 13.64 8.18
C SER A 284 9.99 12.41 9.09
N ILE A 285 10.23 11.23 8.53
CA ILE A 285 10.36 9.98 9.29
C ILE A 285 11.70 9.31 8.98
N SER A 286 12.27 8.59 9.95
CA SER A 286 13.67 8.14 9.90
C SER A 286 13.96 6.99 8.92
N ASN A 287 12.92 6.32 8.42
CA ASN A 287 13.07 5.15 7.57
C ASN A 287 11.79 4.91 6.77
N GLY A 288 11.50 5.78 5.81
CA GLY A 288 10.26 5.74 5.05
C GLY A 288 9.85 7.11 4.56
N PHE A 289 8.59 7.22 4.15
CA PHE A 289 8.01 8.50 3.77
C PHE A 289 6.58 8.64 4.32
N SER A 290 6.09 9.87 4.33
CA SER A 290 4.69 10.15 4.61
C SER A 290 4.14 11.19 3.65
N ILE A 291 2.83 11.16 3.43
CA ILE A 291 2.09 12.12 2.63
C ILE A 291 0.95 12.65 3.48
N LEU A 292 0.88 13.98 3.60
CA LEU A 292 -0.16 14.69 4.33
C LEU A 292 -1.14 15.34 3.37
N ASP A 293 -2.42 15.02 3.54
CA ASP A 293 -3.48 15.65 2.78
C ASP A 293 -4.08 16.83 3.54
N GLU A 294 -3.95 18.01 2.93
CA GLU A 294 -4.47 19.27 3.43
C GLU A 294 -6.00 19.32 3.33
N ILE A 295 -6.65 19.85 4.36
CA ILE A 295 -8.11 20.10 4.36
C ILE A 295 -8.52 20.95 3.14
N LYS A 296 -9.69 20.66 2.57
CA LYS A 296 -10.30 21.53 1.56
C LYS A 296 -10.51 22.94 2.16
N LYS A 297 -9.97 23.98 1.52
CA LYS A 297 -10.23 25.37 1.93
C LYS A 297 -11.70 25.72 1.71
N GLY A 298 -12.51 25.59 2.77
CA GLY A 298 -13.83 26.22 2.85
C GLY A 298 -13.70 27.72 3.14
N GLU A 299 -14.70 28.51 2.76
CA GLU A 299 -14.72 29.98 2.94
C GLU A 299 -14.65 30.42 4.42
N ASN A 300 -14.90 29.52 5.37
CA ASN A 300 -14.76 29.79 6.80
C ASN A 300 -13.37 29.38 7.29
N ASN A 301 -12.46 30.35 7.26
CA ASN A 301 -11.14 30.27 7.87
C ASN A 301 -11.25 30.10 9.40
N GLU A 302 -11.52 28.89 9.89
CA GLU A 302 -11.04 28.55 11.22
C GLU A 302 -9.52 28.73 11.26
N LYS A 303 -9.04 29.26 12.37
CA LYS A 303 -7.66 29.73 12.51
C LYS A 303 -6.72 28.54 12.59
N ILE A 304 -6.37 27.95 11.44
CA ILE A 304 -5.38 26.87 11.30
C ILE A 304 -4.17 27.21 12.16
N LEU A 305 -3.89 26.36 13.15
CA LEU A 305 -2.80 26.59 14.08
C LEU A 305 -1.49 26.25 13.39
N LYS A 306 -0.57 27.22 13.31
CA LYS A 306 0.78 27.00 12.80
C LYS A 306 1.68 26.44 13.90
N ASN A 307 1.47 25.19 14.31
CA ASN A 307 2.41 24.47 15.16
C ASN A 307 2.71 23.07 14.57
N PRO A 308 3.54 22.98 13.52
CA PRO A 308 3.82 21.73 12.82
C PRO A 308 4.47 20.67 13.72
N ALA A 309 5.12 21.06 14.82
CA ALA A 309 5.74 20.11 15.74
C ALA A 309 4.70 19.20 16.43
N LYS A 310 3.50 19.72 16.71
CA LYS A 310 2.42 18.91 17.29
C LYS A 310 1.84 17.89 16.31
N MET A 311 1.97 18.13 15.01
CA MET A 311 1.51 17.15 14.01
C MET A 311 2.25 15.81 14.14
N TYR A 312 3.49 15.81 14.61
CA TYR A 312 4.25 14.57 14.87
C TYR A 312 3.62 13.68 15.95
N ASP A 313 2.71 14.20 16.78
CA ASP A 313 1.98 13.38 17.76
C ASP A 313 1.08 12.34 17.06
N VAL A 314 0.66 12.59 15.82
CA VAL A 314 -0.12 11.63 15.02
C VAL A 314 0.66 10.33 14.76
N LEU A 315 1.99 10.41 14.63
CA LEU A 315 2.84 9.24 14.35
C LEU A 315 2.91 8.26 15.54
N LYS A 316 2.59 8.73 16.76
CA LYS A 316 2.51 7.86 17.94
C LYS A 316 1.39 6.84 17.85
N PHE A 317 0.39 7.10 17.00
CA PHE A 317 -0.73 6.19 16.79
C PHE A 317 -0.40 5.03 15.83
N ILE A 318 0.81 4.96 15.29
CA ILE A 318 1.21 3.87 14.41
C ILE A 318 1.50 2.61 15.24
N PRO A 319 0.81 1.49 15.00
CA PRO A 319 0.77 0.36 15.92
C PRO A 319 1.91 -0.65 15.71
N PHE A 320 3.05 -0.24 15.15
CA PHE A 320 4.23 -1.09 14.96
C PHE A 320 5.50 -0.35 15.35
N ASP A 321 6.52 -1.10 15.76
CA ASP A 321 7.77 -0.53 16.28
C ASP A 321 8.59 0.09 15.15
N THR A 322 8.34 1.37 14.89
CA THR A 322 9.07 2.18 13.92
C THR A 322 10.58 2.32 14.23
N HIS A 323 11.00 2.10 15.48
CA HIS A 323 12.40 2.13 15.88
C HIS A 323 13.13 0.81 15.58
N SER A 324 12.42 -0.32 15.64
CA SER A 324 12.95 -1.63 15.22
C SER A 324 13.17 -1.75 13.72
N ILE A 325 12.45 -0.95 12.93
CA ILE A 325 12.64 -0.83 11.48
C ILE A 325 13.94 -0.05 11.27
N LYS A 326 15.06 -0.78 11.35
CA LYS A 326 16.40 -0.23 11.13
C LYS A 326 16.41 0.50 9.80
N SER A 327 16.84 1.76 9.82
CA SER A 327 17.36 2.40 8.60
C SER A 327 18.36 1.40 8.03
N GLU A 328 18.09 0.88 6.83
CA GLU A 328 19.07 0.10 6.08
C GLU A 328 20.17 1.06 5.61
N SER A 329 20.88 1.64 6.58
CA SER A 329 22.17 2.28 6.42
C SER A 329 23.23 1.19 6.38
N LYS A 330 23.11 0.34 5.37
CA LYS A 330 24.28 -0.28 4.75
C LYS A 330 24.20 0.18 3.31
N SER A 331 25.30 0.75 2.79
CA SER A 331 25.55 0.89 1.35
C SER A 331 24.72 -0.15 0.61
N PRO A 332 23.77 0.22 -0.27
CA PRO A 332 22.78 -0.71 -0.74
C PRO A 332 23.49 -1.90 -1.36
N ILE A 333 23.50 -3.03 -0.64
CA ILE A 333 24.21 -4.22 -1.08
C ILE A 333 23.28 -4.82 -2.11
N ILE A 334 23.55 -4.52 -3.38
CA ILE A 334 22.81 -5.11 -4.48
C ILE A 334 23.02 -6.63 -4.40
N PRO A 335 21.95 -7.45 -4.30
CA PRO A 335 22.08 -8.88 -4.16
C PRO A 335 22.87 -9.52 -5.30
N SER A 336 23.68 -10.52 -4.98
CA SER A 336 24.50 -11.23 -5.96
C SER A 336 23.67 -11.85 -7.10
N TRP A 337 22.44 -12.30 -6.81
CA TRP A 337 21.51 -12.81 -7.82
C TRP A 337 21.17 -11.75 -8.87
N TYR A 338 21.03 -10.48 -8.47
CA TYR A 338 20.71 -9.39 -9.37
C TYR A 338 21.91 -9.03 -10.22
N LYS A 339 23.10 -8.95 -9.63
CA LYS A 339 24.35 -8.73 -10.36
C LYS A 339 24.62 -9.82 -11.40
N ASN A 340 24.35 -11.08 -11.06
CA ASN A 340 24.46 -12.20 -12.00
C ASN A 340 23.47 -12.07 -13.17
N ARG A 341 22.22 -11.69 -12.91
CA ARG A 341 21.23 -11.41 -13.97
C ARG A 341 21.67 -10.26 -14.87
N ALA A 342 22.16 -9.17 -14.28
CA ALA A 342 22.65 -8.02 -15.01
C ALA A 342 23.81 -8.39 -15.95
N MET A 343 24.72 -9.24 -15.49
CA MET A 343 25.81 -9.75 -16.33
C MET A 343 25.32 -10.64 -17.47
N LEU A 344 24.30 -11.48 -17.25
CA LEU A 344 23.69 -12.25 -18.32
C LEU A 344 22.98 -11.35 -19.34
N TRP A 345 22.29 -10.31 -18.86
CA TRP A 345 21.60 -9.34 -19.71
C TRP A 345 22.56 -8.54 -20.58
N GLN A 346 23.67 -8.02 -20.02
CA GLN A 346 24.72 -7.33 -20.79
C GLN A 346 25.35 -8.19 -21.88
N ASN A 347 25.38 -9.50 -21.68
CA ASN A 347 25.93 -10.44 -22.65
C ASN A 347 24.87 -10.97 -23.62
N GLU A 348 23.68 -10.36 -23.66
CA GLU A 348 22.55 -10.76 -24.51
C GLU A 348 22.08 -12.21 -24.25
N LYS A 349 22.36 -12.75 -23.04
CA LYS A 349 21.98 -14.11 -22.60
C LYS A 349 20.73 -14.14 -21.72
N LEU A 350 20.14 -12.98 -21.48
CA LEU A 350 18.90 -12.81 -20.73
C LEU A 350 18.00 -11.86 -21.52
N GLU A 351 16.72 -12.20 -21.67
CA GLU A 351 15.77 -11.32 -22.34
C GLU A 351 15.48 -10.06 -21.50
N ASP A 352 15.17 -8.95 -22.18
CA ASP A 352 14.83 -7.66 -21.54
C ASP A 352 13.78 -7.83 -20.45
N ARG A 353 12.69 -8.55 -20.75
CA ARG A 353 11.59 -8.75 -19.79
C ARG A 353 12.07 -9.43 -18.50
N ILE A 354 12.93 -10.44 -18.60
CA ILE A 354 13.43 -11.18 -17.43
C ILE A 354 14.43 -10.34 -16.61
N PHE A 355 15.17 -9.45 -17.26
CA PHE A 355 16.02 -8.48 -16.56
C PHE A 355 15.17 -7.43 -15.83
N LEU A 356 14.14 -6.89 -16.49
CA LEU A 356 13.21 -5.91 -15.94
C LEU A 356 12.42 -6.47 -14.73
N ASP A 357 12.02 -7.75 -14.76
CA ASP A 357 11.47 -8.44 -13.58
C ASP A 357 12.45 -8.47 -12.39
N GLY A 358 13.76 -8.45 -12.67
CA GLY A 358 14.80 -8.32 -11.66
C GLY A 358 14.86 -6.92 -11.07
N VAL A 359 14.71 -5.87 -11.90
CA VAL A 359 14.66 -4.47 -11.44
C VAL A 359 13.44 -4.28 -10.53
N ASP A 360 12.31 -4.85 -10.93
CA ASP A 360 11.07 -4.89 -10.17
C ASP A 360 11.27 -5.43 -8.74
N ALA A 361 11.96 -6.56 -8.62
CA ALA A 361 12.28 -7.16 -7.32
C ALA A 361 13.23 -6.28 -6.47
N ILE A 362 14.14 -5.53 -7.07
CA ILE A 362 15.02 -4.58 -6.36
C ILE A 362 14.20 -3.39 -5.82
N VAL A 363 13.20 -2.90 -6.57
CA VAL A 363 12.27 -1.85 -6.12
C VAL A 363 11.41 -2.35 -4.96
N ARG A 364 10.81 -3.55 -5.07
CA ARG A 364 9.98 -4.17 -4.01
C ARG A 364 10.68 -4.29 -2.68
N ASN A 365 11.94 -4.72 -2.73
CA ASN A 365 12.77 -4.92 -1.56
C ASN A 365 13.32 -3.59 -1.01
N GLY A 366 12.97 -2.45 -1.62
CA GLY A 366 13.34 -1.10 -1.21
C GLY A 366 14.83 -0.80 -1.20
N LEU A 367 15.60 -1.51 -2.03
CA LEU A 367 17.01 -1.19 -2.28
C LEU A 367 17.14 0.15 -3.04
N ILE A 368 16.08 0.55 -3.74
CA ILE A 368 15.90 1.90 -4.26
C ILE A 368 15.10 2.68 -3.20
N GLN A 369 15.81 3.41 -2.36
CA GLN A 369 15.21 4.19 -1.27
C GLN A 369 14.74 5.57 -1.76
N GLU A 370 13.69 6.07 -1.12
CA GLU A 370 13.31 7.47 -1.17
C GLU A 370 14.16 8.26 -0.17
N ASN A 371 14.75 9.36 -0.64
CA ASN A 371 15.41 10.32 0.25
C ASN A 371 14.37 11.27 0.80
#